data_AF-A0A1I5U679-F1
#
_entry.id   AF-A0A1I5U679-F1
#
_cell.length_a   1.000
_cell.length_b   1.000
_cell.length_c   1.000
_cell.angle_alpha   90.00
_cell.angle_beta   90.00
_cell.angle_gamma   90.00
#
_symmetry.space_group_name_H-M   'P 1'
#
loop_
_entity.id
_entity.type
_entity.pdbx_description
1 polymer ?
#
loop_
_entity_poly.entity_id
_entity_poly.type
_entity_poly.pdbx_seq_one_letter_code
_entity_poly.pdbx_strand_id
1 'polypeptide(L)'
;CKASDVLKYKTGWCYAKSHLLAALLRANNIPTGFCYQRLSCSEYKKDIYCLHGLNAIYLKDYGWYKVDARGNKERVNAQFNPPIEMLAFEIRENEFDLPKIYEEPLEVVVQALEKYKAYDEMINNFPDIELLEIDNKSLKKNI
;
A
#
# COMPACT_ATOMS: atom_id res chain seq x y z
N CYS A 1 11.22 0.30 -7.61
CA CYS A 1 11.91 1.12 -6.57
C CYS A 1 12.39 0.19 -5.45
N LYS A 2 13.65 0.28 -5.04
CA LYS A 2 14.17 -0.57 -3.96
C LYS A 2 13.81 0.02 -2.61
N ALA A 3 13.56 -0.82 -1.61
CA ALA A 3 13.34 -0.38 -0.23
C ALA A 3 14.51 0.49 0.29
N SER A 4 15.74 0.13 -0.09
CA SER A 4 16.95 0.86 0.28
C SER A 4 16.98 2.31 -0.22
N ASP A 5 16.31 2.62 -1.33
CA ASP A 5 16.24 4.00 -1.86
C ASP A 5 15.42 4.89 -0.91
N VAL A 6 14.30 4.38 -0.41
CA VAL A 6 13.45 5.12 0.55
C VAL A 6 14.20 5.38 1.84
N LEU A 7 14.96 4.39 2.32
CA LEU A 7 15.80 4.55 3.52
C LEU A 7 16.89 5.61 3.30
N LYS A 8 17.56 5.59 2.13
CA LYS A 8 18.63 6.54 1.79
C LYS A 8 18.13 7.97 1.63
N TYR A 9 17.04 8.16 0.87
CA TYR A 9 16.53 9.48 0.51
C TYR A 9 15.45 10.00 1.47
N LYS A 10 15.00 9.17 2.43
CA LYS A 10 13.97 9.50 3.44
C LYS A 10 12.67 10.03 2.83
N THR A 11 12.38 9.63 1.59
CA THR A 11 11.19 10.06 0.86
C THR A 11 10.72 8.95 -0.07
N GLY A 12 9.46 9.04 -0.47
CA GLY A 12 8.83 8.09 -1.38
C GLY A 12 7.31 8.09 -1.25
N TRP A 13 6.66 7.55 -2.29
CA TRP A 13 5.24 7.24 -2.29
C TRP A 13 4.88 6.22 -1.21
N CYS A 14 3.60 6.13 -0.85
CA CYS A 14 3.12 5.16 0.15
C CYS A 14 3.55 3.73 -0.16
N TYR A 15 3.52 3.35 -1.44
CA TYR A 15 4.03 2.07 -1.94
C TYR A 15 5.48 1.80 -1.54
N ALA A 16 6.36 2.76 -1.79
CA ALA A 16 7.78 2.58 -1.55
C ALA A 16 8.06 2.51 -0.04
N LYS A 17 7.31 3.28 0.76
CA LYS A 17 7.38 3.22 2.23
C LYS A 17 6.88 1.89 2.78
N SER A 18 5.80 1.33 2.23
CA SER A 18 5.32 -0.01 2.65
C SER A 18 6.31 -1.12 2.27
N HIS A 19 7.03 -0.98 1.14
CA HIS A 19 8.13 -1.88 0.78
C HIS A 19 9.28 -1.81 1.79
N LEU A 20 9.66 -0.61 2.22
CA LEU A 20 10.68 -0.44 3.24
C LEU A 20 10.25 -1.04 4.59
N LEU A 21 9.01 -0.77 5.03
CA LEU A 21 8.50 -1.31 6.29
C LEU A 21 8.45 -2.84 6.27
N ALA A 22 7.93 -3.44 5.18
CA ALA A 22 7.95 -4.90 5.01
C ALA A 22 9.36 -5.48 5.09
N ALA A 23 10.33 -4.86 4.39
CA ALA A 23 11.71 -5.33 4.40
C ALA A 23 12.32 -5.29 5.82
N LEU A 24 12.12 -4.20 6.56
CA LEU A 24 12.62 -4.04 7.92
C LEU A 24 12.01 -5.05 8.89
N LEU A 25 10.69 -5.26 8.83
CA LEU A 25 9.99 -6.19 9.71
C LEU A 25 10.35 -7.64 9.41
N ARG A 26 10.39 -8.03 8.13
CA ARG A 26 10.79 -9.38 7.72
C ARG A 26 12.24 -9.67 8.09
N ALA A 27 13.14 -8.70 7.98
CA ALA A 27 14.52 -8.83 8.44
C ALA A 27 14.63 -9.09 9.96
N ASN A 28 13.61 -8.71 10.73
CA ASN A 28 13.49 -8.98 12.16
C ASN A 28 12.56 -10.17 12.47
N ASN A 29 12.29 -11.03 11.50
CA ASN A 29 11.43 -12.21 11.61
C ASN A 29 9.98 -11.91 12.05
N ILE A 30 9.48 -10.70 11.77
CA ILE A 30 8.08 -10.34 12.00
C ILE A 30 7.28 -10.65 10.72
N PRO A 31 6.32 -11.60 10.75
CA PRO A 31 5.51 -11.90 9.59
C PRO A 31 4.76 -10.65 9.13
N THR A 32 4.97 -10.28 7.87
CA THR A 32 4.46 -9.05 7.29
C THR A 32 4.06 -9.31 5.86
N GLY A 33 2.89 -8.85 5.46
CA GLY A 33 2.42 -8.82 4.08
C GLY A 33 2.12 -7.40 3.61
N PHE A 34 1.80 -7.28 2.32
CA PHE A 34 1.33 -6.05 1.69
C PHE A 34 -0.19 -6.04 1.64
N CYS A 35 -0.78 -4.88 1.93
CA CYS A 35 -2.20 -4.62 1.76
C CYS A 35 -2.37 -3.36 0.93
N TYR A 36 -3.54 -3.20 0.31
CA TYR A 36 -3.82 -2.02 -0.50
C TYR A 36 -5.24 -1.55 -0.28
N GLN A 37 -5.41 -0.24 -0.22
CA GLN A 37 -6.70 0.42 -0.41
C GLN A 37 -6.72 1.00 -1.82
N ARG A 38 -7.84 0.92 -2.52
CA ARG A 38 -8.07 1.75 -3.71
C ARG A 38 -8.85 2.98 -3.28
N LEU A 39 -8.22 4.14 -3.39
CA LEU A 39 -8.72 5.41 -2.89
C LEU A 39 -8.92 6.39 -4.05
N SER A 40 -9.84 7.35 -3.89
CA SER A 40 -9.97 8.47 -4.80
C SER A 40 -8.74 9.36 -4.67
N CYS A 41 -8.08 9.62 -5.79
CA CYS A 41 -6.89 10.47 -5.88
C CYS A 41 -7.25 11.79 -6.58
N SER A 42 -8.51 12.22 -6.38
CA SER A 42 -9.11 13.43 -6.97
C SER A 42 -8.42 14.73 -6.54
N GLU A 43 -7.63 14.70 -5.46
CA GLU A 43 -6.75 15.82 -5.08
C GLU A 43 -5.66 16.12 -6.11
N TYR A 44 -5.25 15.13 -6.92
CA TYR A 44 -4.25 15.29 -7.98
C TYR A 44 -4.88 15.52 -9.35
N LYS A 45 -5.95 14.78 -9.68
CA LYS A 45 -6.66 14.89 -10.97
C LYS A 45 -8.10 14.44 -10.79
N LYS A 46 -9.05 15.16 -11.38
CA LYS A 46 -10.48 14.84 -11.22
C LYS A 46 -10.80 13.41 -11.65
N ASP A 47 -11.62 12.72 -10.86
CA ASP A 47 -12.22 11.40 -11.15
C ASP A 47 -11.20 10.27 -11.37
N ILE A 48 -10.01 10.36 -10.77
CA ILE A 48 -9.03 9.26 -10.77
C ILE A 48 -8.98 8.54 -9.43
N TYR A 49 -8.61 7.27 -9.49
CA TYR A 49 -8.34 6.44 -8.33
C TYR A 49 -6.91 5.93 -8.40
N CYS A 50 -6.38 5.58 -7.23
CA CYS A 50 -5.09 4.94 -7.14
C CYS A 50 -5.05 3.97 -5.97
N LEU A 51 -4.15 3.00 -6.06
CA LEU A 51 -3.82 2.17 -4.91
C LEU A 51 -3.14 3.03 -3.84
N HIS A 52 -3.28 2.64 -2.59
CA HIS A 52 -2.55 3.13 -1.44
C HIS A 52 -1.91 1.95 -0.74
N GLY A 53 -0.59 1.98 -0.62
CA GLY A 53 0.20 0.87 -0.06
C GLY A 53 0.20 0.87 1.46
N LEU A 54 -0.19 -0.27 2.05
CA LEU A 54 -0.18 -0.56 3.47
C LEU A 54 0.61 -1.85 3.74
N ASN A 55 0.79 -2.19 5.01
CA ASN A 55 1.26 -3.51 5.43
C ASN A 55 0.26 -4.15 6.37
N ALA A 56 0.15 -5.47 6.35
CA ALA A 56 -0.42 -6.24 7.45
C ALA A 56 0.71 -6.92 8.21
N ILE A 57 0.76 -6.73 9.52
CA ILE A 57 1.77 -7.35 10.40
C ILE A 57 1.08 -8.35 11.31
N TYR A 58 1.71 -9.48 11.55
CA TYR A 58 1.15 -10.49 12.46
C TYR A 58 1.57 -10.19 13.90
N LEU A 59 0.59 -9.86 14.73
CA LEU A 59 0.76 -9.66 16.17
C LEU A 59 0.24 -10.89 16.90
N LYS A 60 1.09 -11.49 17.75
CA LYS A 60 0.79 -12.77 18.41
C LYS A 60 -0.57 -12.80 19.12
N ASP A 61 -0.93 -11.70 19.79
CA ASP A 61 -2.15 -11.62 20.60
C ASP A 61 -3.36 -11.05 19.84
N TYR A 62 -3.16 -10.50 18.64
CA TYR A 62 -4.20 -9.76 17.88
C TYR A 62 -4.41 -10.26 16.44
N GLY A 63 -3.57 -11.16 15.94
CA GLY A 63 -3.60 -11.62 14.55
C GLY A 63 -3.03 -10.58 13.58
N TRP A 64 -3.53 -10.60 12.34
CA TRP A 64 -3.11 -9.64 11.31
C TRP A 64 -3.67 -8.25 11.60
N TYR A 65 -2.78 -7.26 11.66
CA TYR A 65 -3.11 -5.87 11.94
C TYR A 65 -2.58 -4.96 10.81
N LYS A 66 -3.44 -4.13 10.20
CA LYS A 66 -2.99 -3.23 9.13
C LYS A 66 -2.28 -2.01 9.72
N VAL A 67 -1.20 -1.58 9.05
CA VAL A 67 -0.42 -0.39 9.40
C VAL A 67 -0.15 0.44 8.15
N ASP A 68 -0.16 1.78 8.31
CA ASP A 68 0.23 2.73 7.26
C ASP A 68 1.67 3.23 7.49
N ALA A 69 2.57 2.86 6.58
CA ALA A 69 3.99 3.22 6.65
C ALA A 69 4.28 4.71 6.37
N ARG A 70 3.28 5.52 6.00
CA ARG A 70 3.47 6.97 5.76
C ARG A 70 3.78 7.74 7.03
N GLY A 71 3.32 7.25 8.19
CA GLY A 71 3.39 7.96 9.45
C GLY A 71 2.47 9.18 9.53
N ASN A 72 2.50 9.83 10.69
CA ASN A 72 1.66 10.98 10.99
C ASN A 72 2.24 12.30 10.50
N LYS A 73 1.36 13.19 10.06
CA LYS A 73 1.63 14.60 9.76
C LYS A 73 0.41 15.43 10.20
N GLU A 74 0.48 16.75 10.12
CA GLU A 74 -0.57 17.67 10.59
C GLU A 74 -2.00 17.32 10.12
N ARG A 75 -2.14 16.60 8.99
CA ARG A 75 -3.43 16.15 8.43
C ARG A 75 -3.57 14.63 8.26
N VAL A 76 -2.70 13.85 8.89
CA VAL A 76 -2.72 12.38 8.83
C VAL A 76 -2.54 11.82 10.22
N ASN A 77 -3.52 11.03 10.65
CA ASN A 77 -3.53 10.37 11.96
C ASN A 77 -3.71 8.85 11.80
N ALA A 78 -2.65 8.16 11.39
CA ALA A 78 -2.52 6.72 11.50
C ALA A 78 -1.75 6.37 12.78
N GLN A 79 -2.35 5.63 13.71
CA GLN A 79 -1.67 5.21 14.94
C GLN A 79 -1.52 3.70 14.97
N PHE A 80 -0.43 3.27 15.61
CA PHE A 80 -0.25 1.88 15.98
C PHE A 80 -0.75 1.67 17.42
N ASN A 81 -2.03 1.29 17.56
CA ASN A 81 -2.67 1.09 18.86
C ASN A 81 -3.49 -0.21 18.93
N PRO A 82 -2.87 -1.40 18.83
CA PRO A 82 -3.60 -2.67 18.86
C PRO A 82 -4.49 -2.83 20.11
N PRO A 83 -5.70 -3.43 19.99
CA PRO A 83 -6.26 -4.03 18.77
C PRO A 83 -6.96 -3.01 17.84
N ILE A 84 -6.97 -1.72 18.18
CA ILE A 84 -7.72 -0.69 17.45
C ILE A 84 -6.94 -0.32 16.19
N GLU A 85 -7.43 -0.73 15.03
CA GLU A 85 -6.89 -0.30 13.74
C GLU A 85 -7.18 1.17 13.51
N MET A 86 -6.16 1.95 13.16
CA MET A 86 -6.33 3.34 12.76
C MET A 86 -5.38 3.70 11.62
N LEU A 87 -5.95 3.70 10.41
CA LEU A 87 -5.27 4.02 9.17
C LEU A 87 -5.44 5.50 8.83
N ALA A 88 -4.64 5.98 7.90
CA ALA A 88 -4.68 7.39 7.49
C ALA A 88 -5.93 7.76 6.68
N PHE A 89 -6.60 6.76 6.10
CA PHE A 89 -7.76 6.94 5.24
C PHE A 89 -8.85 5.95 5.63
N GLU A 90 -10.05 6.49 5.81
CA GLU A 90 -11.29 5.71 5.86
C GLU A 90 -11.79 5.50 4.44
N ILE A 91 -12.32 4.31 4.16
CA ILE A 91 -12.91 3.97 2.87
C ILE A 91 -14.21 4.76 2.67
N ARG A 92 -14.32 5.48 1.56
CA ARG A 92 -15.53 6.20 1.13
C ARG A 92 -16.28 5.46 0.03
N GLU A 93 -17.34 6.09 -0.47
CA GLU A 93 -18.10 5.58 -1.61
C GLU A 93 -17.19 5.35 -2.83
N ASN A 94 -17.31 4.18 -3.46
CA ASN A 94 -16.49 3.73 -4.60
C ASN A 94 -14.99 3.48 -4.32
N GLU A 95 -14.57 3.57 -3.06
CA GLU A 95 -13.26 3.13 -2.59
C GLU A 95 -13.39 1.74 -1.94
N PHE A 96 -12.28 1.00 -1.85
CA PHE A 96 -12.31 -0.32 -1.20
C PHE A 96 -10.94 -0.78 -0.72
N ASP A 97 -10.93 -1.62 0.32
CA ASP A 97 -9.77 -2.46 0.64
C ASP A 97 -9.69 -3.62 -0.35
N LEU A 98 -8.48 -3.95 -0.81
CA LEU A 98 -8.24 -5.22 -1.48
C LEU A 98 -8.35 -6.35 -0.45
N PRO A 99 -8.99 -7.48 -0.79
CA PRO A 99 -9.36 -8.50 0.19
C PRO A 99 -8.20 -9.37 0.68
N LYS A 100 -7.00 -9.22 0.11
CA LYS A 100 -5.87 -10.14 0.33
C LYS A 100 -4.70 -9.44 1.00
N ILE A 101 -4.02 -10.22 1.85
CA ILE A 101 -2.66 -9.95 2.28
C ILE A 101 -1.73 -10.59 1.24
N TYR A 102 -0.90 -9.79 0.59
CA TYR A 102 0.01 -10.25 -0.45
C TYR A 102 1.41 -10.49 0.12
N GLU A 103 2.02 -11.63 -0.21
CA GLU A 103 3.40 -11.93 0.15
C GLU A 103 4.39 -11.01 -0.57
N GLU A 104 4.13 -10.73 -1.85
CA GLU A 104 4.92 -9.82 -2.67
C GLU A 104 4.09 -8.57 -3.02
N PRO A 105 4.73 -7.42 -3.30
CA PRO A 105 3.99 -6.24 -3.72
C PRO A 105 3.28 -6.48 -5.05
N LEU A 106 2.19 -5.75 -5.30
CA LEU A 106 1.47 -5.88 -6.56
C LEU A 106 2.35 -5.46 -7.74
N GLU A 107 2.34 -6.25 -8.80
CA GLU A 107 3.18 -6.01 -9.98
C GLU A 107 2.94 -4.62 -10.58
N VAL A 108 1.68 -4.19 -10.68
CA VAL A 108 1.32 -2.85 -11.18
C VAL A 108 1.97 -1.73 -10.36
N VAL A 109 2.12 -1.92 -9.05
CA VAL A 109 2.78 -0.97 -8.15
C VAL A 109 4.29 -0.95 -8.39
N VAL A 110 4.91 -2.13 -8.52
CA VAL A 110 6.35 -2.24 -8.81
C VAL A 110 6.66 -1.60 -10.17
N GLN A 111 5.89 -1.93 -11.20
CA GLN A 111 6.05 -1.37 -12.54
C GLN A 111 5.92 0.15 -12.55
N ALA A 112 4.92 0.71 -11.86
CA ALA A 112 4.76 2.17 -11.76
C ALA A 112 5.96 2.84 -11.08
N LEU A 113 6.44 2.29 -9.95
CA LEU A 113 7.62 2.79 -9.24
C LEU A 113 8.93 2.65 -10.04
N GLU A 114 8.99 1.71 -10.96
CA GLU A 114 10.15 1.49 -11.83
C GLU A 114 10.13 2.36 -13.08
N LYS A 115 8.95 2.60 -13.65
CA LYS A 115 8.77 3.36 -14.87
C LYS A 115 8.74 4.87 -14.64
N TYR A 116 7.99 5.34 -13.64
CA TYR A 116 7.75 6.76 -13.42
C TYR A 116 8.67 7.28 -12.31
N LYS A 117 9.56 8.22 -12.68
CA LYS A 117 10.61 8.74 -11.78
C LYS A 117 10.32 10.15 -11.30
N ALA A 118 9.63 10.92 -12.12
CA ALA A 118 9.19 12.26 -11.75
C ALA A 118 7.80 12.24 -11.08
N TYR A 119 7.55 13.27 -10.29
CA TYR A 119 6.26 13.47 -9.61
C TYR A 119 5.09 13.55 -10.60
N ASP A 120 5.25 14.36 -11.65
CA ASP A 120 4.20 14.57 -12.66
C ASP A 120 3.92 13.30 -13.49
N GLU A 121 4.95 12.49 -13.74
CA GLU A 121 4.78 11.21 -14.42
C GLU A 121 3.93 10.24 -13.59
N MET A 122 4.22 10.13 -12.29
CA MET A 122 3.47 9.26 -11.39
C MET A 122 2.02 9.71 -11.26
N ILE A 123 1.75 11.01 -11.10
CA ILE A 123 0.39 11.54 -10.98
C ILE A 123 -0.47 11.18 -12.20
N ASN A 124 0.11 11.24 -13.39
CA ASN A 124 -0.60 10.92 -14.62
C ASN A 124 -0.79 9.41 -14.85
N ASN A 125 -0.13 8.56 -14.06
CA ASN A 125 -0.06 7.13 -14.28
C ASN A 125 -0.07 6.33 -12.96
N PHE A 126 -0.84 6.79 -11.97
CA PHE A 126 -0.90 6.10 -10.69
C PHE A 126 -1.27 4.63 -10.88
N PRO A 127 -0.65 3.70 -10.13
CA PRO A 127 -1.04 2.31 -10.19
C PRO A 127 -2.46 2.17 -9.63
N ASP A 128 -3.34 1.56 -10.42
CA ASP A 128 -4.73 1.28 -10.08
C ASP A 128 -5.10 -0.15 -10.51
N ILE A 129 -6.18 -0.69 -9.95
CA ILE A 129 -6.79 -1.95 -10.38
C ILE A 129 -8.31 -1.85 -10.36
N GLU A 130 -8.97 -2.51 -11.30
CA GLU A 130 -10.41 -2.71 -11.24
C GLU A 130 -10.76 -4.03 -10.52
N LEU A 131 -11.88 -4.06 -9.80
CA LEU A 131 -12.36 -5.25 -9.07
C LEU A 131 -12.44 -6.51 -9.95
N LEU A 132 -12.83 -6.36 -11.22
CA LEU A 132 -12.94 -7.46 -12.19
C LEU A 132 -11.58 -8.12 -12.49
N GLU A 133 -10.47 -7.41 -12.33
CA GLU A 133 -9.13 -7.97 -12.56
C GLU A 133 -8.65 -8.86 -11.39
N ILE A 134 -9.14 -8.60 -10.18
CA ILE A 134 -8.79 -9.34 -8.96
C ILE A 134 -9.35 -10.77 -9.01
N ASP A 135 -10.59 -10.92 -9.44
CA ASP A 135 -11.24 -12.22 -9.56
C ASP A 135 -10.61 -13.06 -10.67
N ASN A 136 -10.28 -12.44 -11.82
CA ASN A 136 -9.66 -13.12 -12.95
C ASN A 136 -8.22 -13.61 -12.67
N LYS A 137 -7.40 -12.86 -11.91
CA LYS A 137 -6.07 -13.34 -11.47
C LYS A 137 -6.16 -14.41 -10.39
N SER A 138 -7.20 -14.36 -9.54
CA SER A 138 -7.45 -15.40 -8.53
C SER A 138 -7.85 -16.73 -9.17
N LEU A 139 -8.60 -16.69 -10.28
CA LEU A 139 -8.96 -17.86 -11.08
C LEU A 139 -7.75 -18.47 -11.81
N LYS A 140 -6.83 -17.65 -12.33
CA LYS A 140 -5.65 -18.12 -13.07
C LYS A 140 -4.53 -18.71 -12.20
N LYS A 141 -4.54 -18.49 -10.88
CA LYS A 141 -3.53 -19.05 -9.95
C LYS A 141 -3.90 -20.43 -9.40
N ASN A 142 -5.07 -20.96 -9.78
CA ASN A 142 -5.61 -22.25 -9.35
C ASN A 142 -5.69 -23.30 -10.48
N ILE A 143 -4.91 -23.13 -11.56
CA ILE A 143 -4.76 -24.10 -12.65
C ILE A 143 -3.30 -24.51 -12.76
#